data_AF-A0A661DA67-F1
#
_entry.id   AF-A0A661DA67-F1
#
_cell.length_a   1.000
_cell.length_b   1.000
_cell.length_c   1.000
_cell.angle_alpha   90.00
_cell.angle_beta   90.00
_cell.angle_gamma   90.00
#
_symmetry.space_group_name_H-M   'P 1'
#
loop_
_entity.id
_entity.type
_entity.pdbx_description
1 polymer ?
#
loop_
_entity_poly.entity_id
_entity_poly.type
_entity_poly.pdbx_seq_one_letter_code
_entity_poly.pdbx_strand_id
1 'polypeptide(L)'
;MSEATIDKNEIEVALEAGTQEIYFNGFASALATNDFIIVLTRNGKEQAVLNTSHATAKMLAHRINQSIEKFEQKTNTTILIPEQL
;
A
#
# COMPACT_ATOMS: atom_id res chain seq x y z
N MET A 1 -17.14 -26.87 23.11
CA MET A 1 -17.26 -26.06 21.88
C MET A 1 -17.09 -24.61 22.30
N SER A 2 -15.86 -24.11 22.25
CA SER A 2 -15.57 -22.70 22.53
C SER A 2 -15.51 -21.96 21.19
N GLU A 3 -16.16 -20.80 21.14
CA GLU A 3 -16.26 -19.91 19.99
C GLU A 3 -14.92 -19.78 19.25
N ALA A 4 -14.91 -20.15 17.98
CA ALA A 4 -13.92 -19.65 17.06
C ALA A 4 -14.17 -18.14 16.93
N THR A 5 -13.39 -17.33 17.63
CA THR A 5 -13.29 -15.91 17.33
C THR A 5 -12.90 -15.80 15.85
N ILE A 6 -13.83 -15.32 15.03
CA ILE A 6 -13.58 -15.06 13.62
C ILE A 6 -12.47 -14.01 13.57
N ASP A 7 -11.28 -14.39 13.12
CA ASP A 7 -10.18 -13.47 12.86
C ASP A 7 -10.65 -12.45 11.81
N LYS A 8 -11.02 -11.24 12.27
CA LYS A 8 -11.28 -10.13 11.36
C LYS A 8 -9.98 -9.78 10.64
N ASN A 9 -10.09 -9.56 9.34
CA ASN A 9 -8.96 -9.06 8.55
C ASN A 9 -8.53 -7.69 9.11
N GLU A 10 -7.22 -7.43 9.23
CA GLU A 10 -6.66 -6.15 9.70
C GLU A 10 -7.25 -4.94 8.94
N ILE A 11 -7.60 -5.13 7.67
CA ILE A 11 -8.27 -4.13 6.82
C ILE A 11 -9.67 -3.78 7.37
N GLU A 12 -10.47 -4.78 7.74
CA GLU A 12 -11.83 -4.57 8.26
C GLU A 12 -11.79 -3.84 9.60
N VAL A 13 -10.84 -4.22 10.47
CA VAL A 13 -10.62 -3.53 11.74
C VAL A 13 -10.24 -2.07 11.52
N ALA A 14 -9.36 -1.77 10.56
CA ALA A 14 -8.95 -0.41 10.26
C ALA A 14 -10.11 0.45 9.74
N LEU A 15 -10.98 -0.11 8.89
CA LEU A 15 -12.17 0.56 8.36
C LEU A 15 -13.21 0.81 9.45
N GLU A 16 -13.50 -0.17 10.30
CA GLU A 16 -14.44 -0.03 11.43
C GLU A 16 -13.96 1.00 12.46
N ALA A 17 -12.64 1.08 12.69
CA ALA A 17 -12.03 2.06 13.58
C ALA A 17 -12.09 3.50 13.05
N GLY A 18 -12.55 3.71 11.81
CA GLY A 18 -12.57 5.04 11.18
C GLY A 18 -11.16 5.58 10.94
N THR A 19 -10.19 4.69 10.67
CA THR A 19 -8.82 5.09 10.34
C THR A 19 -8.85 6.03 9.14
N GLN A 20 -8.01 7.07 9.17
CA GLN A 20 -7.95 8.02 8.07
C GLN A 20 -7.62 7.32 6.75
N GLU A 21 -8.57 7.37 5.81
CA GLU A 21 -8.38 6.90 4.45
C GLU A 21 -7.76 8.00 3.59
N ILE A 22 -6.69 7.66 2.87
CA ILE A 22 -5.99 8.59 1.97
C ILE A 22 -6.00 7.99 0.58
N TYR A 23 -6.77 8.61 -0.31
CA TYR A 23 -6.69 8.32 -1.73
C TYR A 23 -5.47 9.02 -2.34
N PHE A 24 -4.64 8.26 -3.04
CA PHE A 24 -3.49 8.76 -3.80
C PHE A 24 -3.50 8.15 -5.20
N ASN A 25 -2.99 8.90 -6.17
CA ASN A 25 -2.82 8.44 -7.55
C ASN A 25 -1.43 8.76 -8.11
N GLY A 26 -0.53 9.23 -7.25
CA GLY A 26 0.88 9.39 -7.52
C GLY A 26 1.68 9.25 -6.23
N PHE A 27 2.98 9.04 -6.36
CA PHE A 27 3.90 9.06 -5.24
C PHE A 27 5.31 9.46 -5.67
N ALA A 28 6.09 9.95 -4.73
CA ALA A 28 7.55 10.07 -4.84
C ALA A 28 8.20 9.26 -3.71
N SER A 29 9.43 8.80 -3.90
CA SER A 29 10.15 8.10 -2.84
C SER A 29 11.64 8.45 -2.80
N ALA A 30 12.23 8.35 -1.62
CA ALA A 30 13.63 8.63 -1.39
C ALA A 30 14.22 7.68 -0.35
N LEU A 31 15.50 7.32 -0.54
CA LEU A 31 16.28 6.56 0.43
C LEU A 31 17.02 7.52 1.36
N ALA A 32 16.89 7.31 2.66
CA ALA A 32 17.73 7.91 3.70
C ALA A 32 18.69 6.85 4.25
N THR A 33 19.66 7.24 5.07
CA THR A 33 20.69 6.31 5.60
C THR A 33 20.08 5.11 6.32
N ASN A 34 18.99 5.29 7.05
CA ASN A 34 18.35 4.24 7.85
C ASN A 34 16.91 3.92 7.41
N ASP A 35 16.30 4.84 6.67
CA ASP A 35 14.87 4.85 6.41
C ASP A 35 14.55 5.06 4.92
N PHE A 36 13.29 4.84 4.57
CA PHE A 36 12.70 5.06 3.27
C PHE A 36 11.49 5.98 3.43
N ILE A 37 11.48 7.06 2.65
CA ILE A 37 10.41 8.05 2.67
C ILE A 37 9.56 7.86 1.42
N ILE A 38 8.24 7.88 1.60
CA ILE A 38 7.24 7.88 0.53
C ILE A 38 6.35 9.10 0.70
N VAL A 39 6.26 9.94 -0.33
CA VAL A 39 5.30 11.05 -0.39
C VAL A 39 4.14 10.60 -1.26
N LEU A 40 2.94 10.51 -0.69
CA LEU A 40 1.71 10.20 -1.43
C LEU A 40 1.14 11.49 -2.02
N THR A 41 0.74 11.46 -3.29
CA THR A 41 0.14 12.62 -3.97
C THR A 41 -1.21 12.29 -4.60
N ARG A 42 -2.07 13.32 -4.68
CA ARG A 42 -3.33 13.29 -5.40
C ARG A 42 -3.34 14.45 -6.39
N ASN A 43 -3.32 14.14 -7.68
CA ASN A 43 -3.25 15.14 -8.75
C ASN A 43 -2.11 16.15 -8.54
N GLY A 44 -0.93 15.64 -8.18
CA GLY A 44 0.28 16.43 -7.93
C GLY A 44 0.33 17.17 -6.58
N LYS A 45 -0.71 17.07 -5.74
CA LYS A 45 -0.71 17.67 -4.39
C LYS A 45 -0.39 16.64 -3.32
N GLU A 46 0.46 16.97 -2.38
CA GLU A 46 0.86 16.10 -1.27
C GLU A 46 -0.35 15.76 -0.39
N GLN A 47 -0.47 14.49 -0.01
CA GLN A 47 -1.55 13.99 0.86
C GLN A 47 -1.00 13.42 2.16
N ALA A 48 0.14 12.73 2.11
CA ALA A 48 0.80 12.15 3.27
C ALA A 48 2.30 11.95 3.02
N VAL A 49 3.06 11.91 4.10
CA VAL A 49 4.45 11.46 4.12
C VAL A 49 4.52 10.22 4.99
N LEU A 50 4.96 9.10 4.41
CA LEU A 50 5.20 7.86 5.12
C LEU A 50 6.72 7.73 5.32
N ASN A 51 7.14 7.51 6.57
CA ASN A 51 8.51 7.19 6.89
C ASN A 51 8.56 5.75 7.42
N THR A 52 9.47 4.95 6.91
CA THR A 52 9.52 3.52 7.21
C THR A 52 10.93 2.96 7.08
N SER A 53 11.23 1.85 7.75
CA SER A 53 12.52 1.20 7.54
C SER A 53 12.65 0.64 6.13
N HIS A 54 13.88 0.44 5.65
CA HIS A 54 14.13 -0.25 4.37
C HIS A 54 13.46 -1.63 4.28
N ALA A 55 13.46 -2.39 5.38
CA ALA A 55 12.85 -3.72 5.41
C ALA A 55 11.34 -3.66 5.26
N THR A 56 10.69 -2.72 5.95
CA THR A 56 9.25 -2.50 5.86
C THR A 56 8.84 -1.99 4.48
N ALA A 57 9.61 -1.06 3.88
CA ALA A 57 9.38 -0.60 2.50
C ALA A 57 9.46 -1.77 1.50
N LYS A 58 10.46 -2.63 1.63
CA LYS A 58 10.63 -3.81 0.77
C LYS A 58 9.47 -4.79 0.91
N MET A 59 9.03 -5.03 2.14
CA MET A 59 7.87 -5.89 2.41
C MET A 59 6.58 -5.30 1.82
N LEU A 60 6.37 -3.99 1.95
CA LEU A 60 5.23 -3.28 1.37
C LEU A 60 5.19 -3.45 -0.16
N ALA A 61 6.30 -3.14 -0.83
CA ALA A 61 6.41 -3.27 -2.28
C ALA A 61 6.15 -4.72 -2.75
N HIS A 62 6.71 -5.70 -2.04
CA HIS A 62 6.50 -7.11 -2.36
C HIS A 62 5.02 -7.53 -2.25
N ARG A 63 4.33 -7.15 -1.15
CA ARG A 63 2.92 -7.49 -0.95
C ARG A 63 2.00 -6.81 -1.97
N ILE A 64 2.29 -5.56 -2.34
CA ILE A 64 1.55 -4.84 -3.38
C ILE A 64 1.70 -5.55 -4.72
N ASN A 65 2.93 -5.84 -5.15
CA ASN A 65 3.19 -6.54 -6.41
C ASN A 65 2.47 -7.89 -6.48
N GLN A 66 2.58 -8.71 -5.43
CA GLN A 66 1.87 -9.99 -5.36
C GLN A 66 0.35 -9.84 -5.46
N SER A 67 -0.21 -8.77 -4.90
CA SER A 67 -1.66 -8.53 -4.93
C SER A 67 -2.13 -8.09 -6.31
N ILE A 68 -1.35 -7.23 -6.98
CA ILE A 68 -1.58 -6.79 -8.36
C ILE A 68 -1.47 -7.99 -9.31
N GLU A 69 -0.40 -8.77 -9.22
CA GLU A 69 -0.19 -9.96 -10.06
C GLU A 69 -1.36 -10.95 -9.95
N LYS A 70 -1.85 -11.20 -8.73
CA LYS A 70 -3.02 -12.06 -8.50
C LYS A 70 -4.28 -11.49 -9.14
N PHE A 71 -4.48 -10.18 -9.05
CA PHE A 71 -5.62 -9.51 -9.66
C PHE A 71 -5.58 -9.61 -11.19
N GLU A 72 -4.43 -9.34 -11.81
CA GLU A 72 -4.21 -9.43 -13.25
C GLU A 72 -4.44 -10.85 -13.77
N GLN A 73 -3.89 -11.86 -13.08
CA GLN A 73 -4.11 -13.28 -13.40
C GLN A 73 -5.59 -13.66 -13.32
N LYS A 74 -6.31 -13.19 -12.30
CA LYS A 74 -7.73 -13.50 -12.10
C LYS A 74 -8.64 -12.82 -13.14
N THR A 75 -8.26 -11.63 -13.60
CA THR A 75 -9.08 -10.80 -14.49
C THR A 75 -8.65 -10.85 -15.95
N ASN A 76 -7.55 -11.55 -16.26
CA ASN A 76 -6.91 -11.56 -17.57
C ASN A 76 -6.69 -10.14 -18.13
N THR A 77 -6.33 -9.21 -17.23
CA THR A 77 -6.07 -7.80 -17.53
C THR A 77 -4.63 -7.49 -17.16
N THR A 78 -3.99 -6.58 -17.90
CA THR A 78 -2.66 -6.06 -17.57
C THR A 78 -2.78 -4.58 -17.15
N ILE A 79 -2.32 -4.27 -15.95
CA ILE A 79 -2.18 -2.92 -15.42
C ILE A 79 -0.82 -2.38 -15.89
N LEU A 80 -0.87 -1.44 -16.83
CA LEU A 80 0.34 -0.81 -17.35
C LEU A 80 0.89 0.19 -16.33
N ILE A 81 2.21 0.11 -16.09
CA ILE A 81 2.94 1.14 -15.37
C ILE A 81 3.21 2.28 -16.38
N PRO A 82 2.80 3.52 -16.11
CA PRO A 82 3.18 4.66 -16.96
C PRO A 82 4.71 4.74 -17.07
N GLU A 83 5.25 4.94 -18.27
CA GLU A 83 6.70 4.93 -18.58
C GLU A 83 7.54 6.02 -17.88
N GLN A 84 7.02 6.69 -16.86
CA GLN A 84 7.68 7.78 -16.15
C GLN A 84 7.84 7.44 -14.67
N LEU A 85 8.95 6.77 -14.35
CA LEU A 85 9.59 6.79 -13.03
C LEU A 85 10.96 7.47 -13.16
#